data_AF-A0A059X5L8-F1
#
_entry.id   AF-A0A059X5L8-F1
#
_cell.length_a   1.000
_cell.length_b   1.000
_cell.length_c   1.000
_cell.angle_alpha   90.00
_cell.angle_beta   90.00
_cell.angle_gamma   90.00
#
_symmetry.space_group_name_H-M   'P 1'
#
loop_
_entity.id
_entity.type
_entity.pdbx_description
1 polymer ?
#
loop_
_entity_poly.entity_id
_entity_poly.type
_entity_poly.pdbx_seq_one_letter_code
_entity_poly.pdbx_strand_id
1 'polypeptide(L)'
;MWAGHVEIHIRSSSWYLHAHDKDPHYNNVIVHVVWVEDEPVKTADGFRIPCIELSQRVDPELLMRYQQLMDNEEWIPCAASIPSISEIIKVSWLERLMAERLESKTDYIRRLLHQCNHDWEQTFFVM
;
A
#
# COMPACT_ATOMS: atom_id res chain seq x y z
N MET A 1 19.84 -9.60 12.77
CA MET A 1 18.70 -8.91 12.14
C MET A 1 18.75 -9.25 10.66
N TRP A 2 17.63 -9.68 10.06
CA TRP A 2 17.53 -9.85 8.60
C TRP A 2 17.13 -8.50 8.02
N ALA A 3 17.84 -8.03 6.98
CA ALA A 3 17.57 -6.77 6.30
C ALA A 3 17.84 -6.97 4.81
N GLY A 4 16.91 -6.49 3.97
CA GLY A 4 16.96 -6.66 2.52
C GLY A 4 15.63 -6.27 1.87
N HIS A 5 15.58 -6.36 0.55
CA HIS A 5 14.40 -6.02 -0.23
C HIS A 5 13.42 -7.19 -0.36
N VAL A 6 12.15 -6.83 -0.54
CA VAL A 6 11.07 -7.75 -0.92
C VAL A 6 10.68 -7.42 -2.35
N GLU A 7 10.76 -8.40 -3.23
CA GLU A 7 10.34 -8.25 -4.63
C GLU A 7 8.99 -8.95 -4.86
N ILE A 8 8.16 -8.37 -5.73
CA ILE A 8 6.79 -8.84 -5.94
C ILE A 8 6.49 -9.04 -7.43
N HIS A 9 6.09 -10.25 -7.82
CA HIS A 9 5.66 -10.57 -9.18
C HIS A 9 4.39 -11.43 -9.23
N ILE A 10 3.79 -11.57 -10.41
CA ILE A 10 2.72 -12.57 -10.61
C ILE A 10 3.33 -13.96 -10.75
N ARG A 11 4.39 -14.11 -11.53
CA ARG A 11 5.12 -15.37 -11.68
C ARG A 11 6.56 -15.20 -11.24
N SER A 12 7.17 -16.22 -10.65
CA SER A 12 8.59 -16.19 -10.30
C SER A 12 9.49 -16.01 -11.52
N SER A 13 9.17 -16.63 -12.66
CA SER A 13 9.90 -16.50 -13.93
C SER A 13 10.03 -15.08 -14.46
N SER A 14 9.14 -14.16 -14.05
CA SER A 14 9.27 -12.73 -14.35
C SER A 14 10.59 -12.13 -13.85
N TRP A 15 11.23 -12.76 -12.87
CA TRP A 15 12.58 -12.43 -12.44
C TRP A 15 13.60 -12.40 -13.58
N TYR A 16 13.60 -13.45 -14.42
CA TYR A 16 14.50 -13.59 -15.56
C TYR A 16 14.03 -12.74 -16.75
N LEU A 17 12.72 -12.56 -16.93
CA LEU A 17 12.17 -11.69 -17.98
C LEU A 17 12.59 -10.23 -17.80
N HIS A 18 12.70 -9.77 -16.56
CA HIS A 18 13.17 -8.43 -16.21
C HIS A 18 14.70 -8.36 -16.03
N ALA A 19 15.42 -9.47 -16.26
CA ALA A 19 16.87 -9.59 -16.12
C ALA A 19 17.42 -9.26 -14.72
N HIS A 20 16.63 -9.48 -13.66
CA HIS A 20 17.08 -9.28 -12.28
C HIS A 20 18.18 -10.28 -11.87
N ASP A 21 18.25 -11.44 -12.53
CA ASP A 21 19.33 -12.41 -12.39
C ASP A 21 20.70 -11.88 -12.84
N LYS A 22 20.74 -10.76 -13.57
CA LYS A 22 21.97 -10.17 -14.12
C LYS A 22 22.31 -8.83 -13.49
N ASP A 23 21.45 -8.30 -12.64
CA ASP A 23 21.61 -6.98 -12.02
C ASP A 23 22.01 -7.11 -10.55
N PRO A 24 23.25 -6.73 -10.17
CA PRO A 24 23.73 -6.80 -8.79
C PRO A 24 22.90 -6.01 -7.77
N HIS A 25 22.09 -5.03 -8.19
CA HIS A 25 21.20 -4.31 -7.26
C HIS A 25 20.17 -5.24 -6.60
N TYR A 26 19.85 -6.35 -7.26
CA TYR A 26 18.91 -7.34 -6.77
C TYR A 26 19.53 -8.40 -5.84
N ASN A 27 20.85 -8.37 -5.62
CA ASN A 27 21.52 -9.29 -4.68
C ASN A 27 21.07 -9.07 -3.22
N ASN A 28 20.51 -7.91 -2.89
CA ASN A 28 19.98 -7.61 -1.56
C ASN A 28 18.50 -8.03 -1.40
N VAL A 29 17.91 -8.73 -2.36
CA VAL A 29 16.56 -9.29 -2.25
C VAL A 29 16.58 -10.54 -1.38
N ILE A 30 15.84 -10.51 -0.28
CA ILE A 30 15.82 -11.59 0.72
C ILE A 30 14.55 -12.45 0.65
N VAL A 31 13.50 -11.95 0.02
CA VAL A 31 12.23 -12.66 -0.18
C VAL A 31 11.63 -12.26 -1.52
N HIS A 32 11.19 -13.26 -2.29
CA HIS A 32 10.38 -13.06 -3.49
C HIS A 32 8.94 -13.45 -3.18
N VAL A 33 8.00 -12.50 -3.27
CA VAL A 33 6.57 -12.78 -3.08
C VAL A 33 5.92 -12.85 -4.46
N VAL A 34 5.29 -13.98 -4.77
CA VAL A 34 4.71 -14.20 -6.10
C VAL A 34 3.28 -14.68 -6.01
N TRP A 35 2.47 -14.45 -7.05
CA TRP A 35 1.17 -15.12 -7.16
C TRP A 35 1.37 -16.63 -7.38
N VAL A 36 2.24 -17.03 -8.31
CA VAL A 36 2.60 -18.43 -8.62
C VAL A 36 4.11 -18.60 -8.67
N GLU A 37 4.65 -19.60 -7.96
CA GLU A 37 6.07 -20.00 -8.08
C GLU A 37 6.22 -21.05 -9.19
N ASP A 38 6.42 -20.60 -10.42
CA ASP A 38 6.60 -21.46 -11.60
C ASP A 38 8.05 -21.96 -11.79
N GLU A 39 9.06 -21.25 -11.25
CA GLU A 39 10.44 -21.73 -11.23
C GLU A 39 11.27 -21.08 -10.10
N PRO A 40 12.28 -21.78 -9.56
CA PRO A 40 13.20 -21.18 -8.60
C PRO A 40 14.04 -20.06 -9.23
N VAL A 41 14.15 -18.93 -8.53
CA VAL A 41 14.93 -17.76 -8.98
C VAL A 41 16.25 -17.63 -8.22
N LYS A 42 17.25 -17.06 -8.91
CA LYS A 42 18.55 -16.73 -8.33
C LYS A 42 18.98 -15.30 -8.68
N THR A 43 19.63 -14.65 -7.73
CA THR A 43 20.32 -13.37 -7.92
C THR A 43 21.58 -13.54 -8.77
N ALA A 44 22.22 -12.43 -9.14
CA ALA A 44 23.43 -12.42 -9.97
C ALA A 44 24.64 -13.09 -9.29
N ASP A 45 24.68 -13.10 -7.96
CA ASP A 45 25.69 -13.85 -7.18
C ASP A 45 25.32 -15.32 -6.93
N GLY A 46 24.20 -15.80 -7.50
CA GLY A 46 23.78 -17.19 -7.45
C GLY A 46 23.00 -17.59 -6.19
N PHE A 47 22.68 -16.63 -5.31
CA PHE A 47 21.83 -16.89 -4.16
C PHE A 47 20.40 -17.24 -4.60
N ARG A 48 19.90 -18.39 -4.12
CA ARG A 48 18.51 -18.79 -4.36
C ARG A 48 17.61 -18.03 -3.38
N ILE A 49 16.75 -17.17 -3.93
CA ILE A 49 15.87 -16.34 -3.14
C ILE A 49 14.73 -17.22 -2.57
N PRO A 50 14.46 -17.17 -1.25
CA PRO A 50 13.27 -17.76 -0.67
C PRO A 50 12.00 -17.14 -1.28
N CYS A 51 11.05 -17.99 -1.70
CA CYS A 51 9.84 -17.56 -2.38
C CYS A 51 8.59 -17.82 -1.52
N ILE A 52 7.63 -16.88 -1.54
CA ILE A 52 6.31 -17.03 -0.93
C ILE A 52 5.26 -16.95 -2.05
N GLU A 53 4.63 -18.08 -2.33
CA GLU A 53 3.52 -18.16 -3.28
C GLU A 53 2.17 -17.75 -2.65
N LEU A 54 1.44 -16.82 -3.25
CA LEU A 54 0.18 -16.32 -2.71
C LEU A 54 -1.07 -17.04 -3.24
N SER A 55 -1.01 -17.76 -4.37
CA SER A 55 -2.21 -18.35 -5.00
C SER A 55 -3.04 -19.23 -4.06
N GLN A 56 -2.36 -19.98 -3.18
CA GLN A 56 -2.97 -20.90 -2.20
C GLN A 56 -3.23 -20.27 -0.83
N ARG A 57 -2.85 -18.99 -0.65
CA ARG A 57 -2.89 -18.28 0.64
C ARG A 57 -3.88 -17.12 0.65
N VAL A 58 -4.33 -16.68 -0.52
CA VAL A 58 -5.32 -15.62 -0.66
C VAL A 58 -6.71 -16.23 -0.79
N ASP A 59 -7.63 -15.73 0.02
CA ASP A 59 -9.04 -16.10 -0.03
C ASP A 59 -9.65 -15.74 -1.40
N PRO A 60 -10.17 -16.72 -2.18
CA PRO A 60 -10.82 -16.45 -3.46
C PRO A 60 -11.98 -15.46 -3.36
N GLU A 61 -12.70 -15.44 -2.23
CA GLU A 61 -13.82 -14.52 -2.02
C GLU A 61 -13.33 -13.06 -1.94
N LEU A 62 -12.12 -12.83 -1.43
CA LEU A 62 -11.50 -11.49 -1.45
C LEU A 62 -11.25 -11.02 -2.89
N LEU A 63 -10.73 -11.90 -3.75
CA LEU A 63 -10.49 -11.56 -5.16
C LEU A 63 -11.78 -11.29 -5.92
N MET A 64 -12.83 -12.08 -5.67
CA MET A 64 -14.14 -11.84 -6.26
C MET A 64 -14.72 -10.49 -5.83
N ARG A 65 -14.65 -10.15 -4.54
CA ARG A 65 -15.10 -8.84 -4.03
C ARG A 65 -14.30 -7.70 -4.64
N TYR A 66 -12.98 -7.86 -4.75
CA TYR A 66 -12.13 -6.87 -5.41
C TYR A 66 -12.56 -6.66 -6.87
N GLN A 67 -12.76 -7.74 -7.63
CA GLN A 67 -13.19 -7.65 -9.02
C GLN A 67 -14.55 -6.96 -9.15
N GLN A 68 -15.51 -7.29 -8.29
CA GLN A 68 -16.82 -6.62 -8.25
C GLN A 68 -16.71 -5.12 -8.00
N LEU A 69 -15.78 -4.68 -7.14
CA LEU A 69 -15.54 -3.26 -6.91
C LEU A 69 -14.88 -2.59 -8.12
N MET A 70 -13.93 -3.25 -8.78
CA MET A 70 -13.24 -2.70 -9.94
C MET A 70 -14.15 -2.58 -11.17
N ASP A 71 -15.10 -3.50 -11.32
CA ASP A 71 -16.06 -3.51 -12.43
C ASP A 71 -17.28 -2.61 -12.17
N ASN A 72 -17.40 -2.02 -10.97
CA ASN A 72 -18.52 -1.16 -10.64
C ASN A 72 -18.31 0.27 -11.17
N GLU A 73 -19.23 0.74 -12.01
CA GLU A 73 -19.21 2.07 -12.63
C GLU A 73 -19.78 3.20 -11.74
N GLU A 74 -20.28 2.86 -10.55
CA GLU A 74 -20.71 3.86 -9.57
C GLU A 74 -19.56 4.80 -9.19
N TRP A 75 -19.89 6.06 -8.86
CA TRP A 75 -18.88 7.06 -8.46
C TRP A 75 -18.04 6.58 -7.27
N ILE A 76 -18.66 5.86 -6.33
CA ILE A 76 -17.98 5.15 -5.24
C ILE A 76 -18.34 3.66 -5.39
N PRO A 77 -17.37 2.80 -5.75
CA PRO A 77 -17.63 1.38 -6.02
C PRO A 77 -18.34 0.59 -4.91
N CYS A 78 -18.16 0.98 -3.66
CA CYS A 78 -18.79 0.35 -2.51
C CYS A 78 -20.05 1.09 -2.00
N ALA A 79 -20.56 2.10 -2.72
CA ALA A 79 -21.70 2.93 -2.28
C ALA A 79 -22.93 2.09 -1.90
N ALA A 80 -23.25 1.06 -2.69
CA ALA A 80 -24.37 0.17 -2.46
C ALA A 80 -24.27 -0.63 -1.15
N SER A 81 -23.06 -0.77 -0.58
CA SER A 81 -22.83 -1.42 0.70
C SER A 81 -23.00 -0.47 1.89
N ILE A 82 -22.98 0.85 1.69
CA ILE A 82 -23.11 1.83 2.79
C ILE A 82 -24.44 1.67 3.56
N PRO A 83 -25.60 1.43 2.92
CA PRO A 83 -26.86 1.23 3.64
C PRO A 83 -26.85 0.06 4.62
N SER A 84 -26.02 -0.98 4.41
CA SER A 84 -25.97 -2.14 5.32
C SER A 84 -25.18 -1.88 6.61
N ILE A 85 -24.42 -0.78 6.66
CA ILE A 85 -23.66 -0.38 7.84
C ILE A 85 -24.61 0.29 8.84
N SER A 86 -24.56 -0.13 10.10
CA SER A 86 -25.37 0.45 11.17
C SER A 86 -25.09 1.95 11.36
N GLU A 87 -26.11 2.71 11.74
CA GLU A 87 -26.00 4.17 11.81
C GLU A 87 -25.03 4.64 12.92
N ILE A 88 -24.94 3.90 14.02
CA ILE A 88 -23.98 4.19 15.10
C ILE A 88 -22.52 4.09 14.62
N ILE A 89 -22.20 3.14 13.73
CA ILE A 89 -20.85 3.00 13.17
C ILE A 89 -20.54 4.19 12.26
N LYS A 90 -21.50 4.59 11.41
CA LYS A 90 -21.30 5.73 10.49
C LYS A 90 -21.06 7.02 11.26
N VAL A 91 -21.89 7.32 12.27
CA VAL A 91 -21.75 8.52 13.10
C VAL A 91 -20.40 8.52 13.82
N SER A 92 -20.07 7.43 14.52
CA SER A 92 -18.80 7.33 15.25
C SER A 92 -17.58 7.48 14.34
N TRP A 93 -17.64 6.89 13.14
CA TRP A 93 -16.57 7.00 12.15
C TRP A 93 -16.41 8.43 11.64
N LEU A 94 -17.51 9.12 11.30
CA LEU A 94 -17.48 10.50 10.82
C LEU A 94 -16.99 11.49 11.88
N GLU A 95 -17.39 11.31 13.15
CA GLU A 95 -16.89 12.11 14.27
C GLU A 95 -15.38 11.95 14.46
N ARG A 96 -14.89 10.71 14.42
CA ARG A 96 -13.45 10.41 14.49
C ARG A 96 -12.69 11.05 13.33
N LEU A 97 -13.18 10.90 12.09
CA LEU A 97 -12.56 11.50 10.90
C LEU A 97 -12.52 13.03 10.98
N MET A 98 -13.57 13.65 11.54
CA MET A 98 -13.60 15.09 11.74
C MET A 98 -12.50 15.54 12.73
N ALA A 99 -12.34 14.83 13.84
CA ALA A 99 -11.29 15.11 14.82
C ALA A 99 -9.89 14.93 14.21
N GLU A 100 -9.62 13.82 13.53
CA GLU A 100 -8.33 13.53 12.87
C GLU A 100 -7.99 14.60 11.81
N ARG A 101 -8.99 15.06 11.04
CA ARG A 101 -8.81 16.12 10.05
C ARG A 101 -8.50 17.47 10.70
N LEU A 102 -9.16 17.79 11.81
CA LEU A 102 -8.89 19.03 12.57
C LEU A 102 -7.48 19.00 13.16
N GLU A 103 -7.08 17.89 13.76
CA GLU A 103 -5.73 17.68 14.30
C GLU A 103 -4.67 17.86 13.21
N SER A 104 -4.84 17.15 12.08
CA SER A 104 -3.93 17.22 10.93
C SER A 104 -3.79 18.65 10.39
N LYS A 105 -4.91 19.38 10.26
CA LYS A 105 -4.92 20.78 9.80
C LYS A 105 -4.24 21.70 10.83
N THR A 106 -4.50 21.49 12.10
CA THR A 106 -3.90 22.29 13.18
C THR A 106 -2.38 22.08 13.22
N ASP A 107 -1.90 20.85 13.06
CA ASP A 107 -0.48 20.54 13.05
C ASP A 107 0.22 21.05 11.78
N TYR A 108 -0.47 21.08 10.65
CA TYR A 108 0.01 21.79 9.47
C TYR A 108 0.21 23.29 9.75
N ILE A 109 -0.79 23.97 10.31
CA ILE A 109 -0.72 25.40 10.62
C ILE A 109 0.36 25.68 11.69
N ARG A 110 0.47 24.85 12.73
CA ARG A 110 1.52 24.98 13.76
C ARG A 110 2.92 24.88 13.17
N ARG A 111 3.14 23.98 12.21
CA ARG A 111 4.43 23.85 11.51
C ARG A 111 4.74 25.09 10.68
N LEU A 112 3.78 25.62 9.94
CA LEU A 112 3.95 26.88 9.20
C LEU A 112 4.24 28.05 10.14
N LEU A 113 3.50 28.17 11.25
CA LEU A 113 3.69 29.21 12.25
C LEU A 113 5.12 29.19 12.81
N HIS A 114 5.63 28.00 13.14
CA HIS A 114 7.01 27.84 13.59
C HIS A 114 8.03 28.25 12.50
N GLN A 115 7.78 27.91 11.23
CA GLN A 115 8.63 28.33 10.10
C GLN A 115 8.60 29.85 9.87
N CYS A 116 7.46 30.49 10.13
CA CYS A 116 7.28 31.95 10.08
C CYS A 116 7.66 32.65 11.39
N ASN A 117 8.44 32.01 12.27
CA ASN A 117 8.91 32.58 13.54
C ASN A 117 7.76 33.15 14.41
N HIS A 118 6.62 32.45 14.45
CA HIS A 118 5.41 32.83 15.17
C HIS A 118 4.72 34.12 14.68
N ASP A 119 5.00 34.57 13.46
CA ASP A 119 4.25 35.62 12.79
C ASP A 119 2.97 35.06 12.15
N TRP A 120 1.82 35.44 12.71
CA TRP A 120 0.51 34.99 12.23
C TRP A 120 0.12 35.60 10.89
N GLU A 121 0.53 36.82 10.57
CA GLU A 121 0.23 37.45 9.27
C GLU A 121 0.99 36.72 8.17
N GLN A 122 2.29 36.51 8.36
CA GLN A 122 3.10 35.78 7.39
C GLN A 122 2.59 34.34 7.21
N THR A 123 2.24 33.66 8.32
CA THR A 123 1.67 32.31 8.28
C THR A 123 0.38 32.26 7.46
N PHE A 124 -0.49 33.25 7.63
CA PHE A 124 -1.75 33.34 6.85
C PHE A 124 -1.50 33.56 5.35
N PHE A 125 -0.48 34.35 4.98
CA PHE A 125 -0.15 34.60 3.58
C PHE A 125 0.47 33.41 2.85
N VAL A 126 1.13 32.48 3.56
CA VAL A 126 1.80 31.31 2.95
C VAL A 126 1.02 30.00 3.07
N MET A 127 -0.09 29.99 3.81
CA MET A 127 -1.00 28.84 3.97
C MET A 127 -1.82 28.59 2.71
#